data_AF-A0A528V270-F1
#
_entry.id   AF-A0A528V270-F1
#
_cell.length_a   1.000
_cell.length_b   1.000
_cell.length_c   1.000
_cell.angle_alpha   90.00
_cell.angle_beta   90.00
_cell.angle_gamma   90.00
#
_symmetry.space_group_name_H-M   'P 1'
#
loop_
_entity.id
_entity.type
_entity.pdbx_description
1 polymer ?
#
loop_
_entity_poly.entity_id
_entity_poly.type
_entity_poly.pdbx_seq_one_letter_code
_entity_poly.pdbx_strand_id
1 'polypeptide(L)'
;FFRLTPPLRAEEDRLAMIEAVKDGTIDIIVSSHDPQDVDTKRLPFADAAAGAIGLETLLGAALRLYHNGDMALLRLVETLSTAPARLFGL
;
A
#
# COMPACT_ATOMS: atom_id res chain seq x y z
N PHE A 1 2.43 16.48 -4.43
CA PHE A 1 2.85 15.09 -4.16
C PHE A 1 1.72 14.12 -3.77
N PHE A 2 0.70 14.50 -2.99
CA PHE A 2 -0.38 13.57 -2.55
C PHE A 2 -1.50 13.25 -3.56
N ARG A 3 -1.39 13.66 -4.84
CA ARG A 3 -2.33 13.21 -5.86
C ARG A 3 -2.00 11.75 -6.23
N LEU A 4 -2.90 10.83 -5.89
CA LEU A 4 -2.81 9.39 -6.11
C LEU A 4 -4.12 8.89 -6.75
N THR A 5 -4.06 7.73 -7.40
CA THR A 5 -5.24 7.05 -7.93
C THR A 5 -5.17 5.57 -7.56
N PRO A 6 -6.12 5.05 -6.75
CA PRO A 6 -7.17 5.77 -6.02
C PRO A 6 -6.61 6.77 -4.99
N PRO A 7 -7.39 7.81 -4.57
CA PRO A 7 -6.92 8.81 -3.61
C PRO A 7 -6.84 8.24 -2.18
N LEU A 8 -6.07 8.91 -1.32
CA LEU A 8 -6.14 8.68 0.13
C LEU A 8 -7.53 9.05 0.63
N ARG A 9 -8.07 8.22 1.54
CA ARG A 9 -9.42 8.36 2.08
C ARG A 9 -9.40 8.65 3.58
N ALA A 10 -10.56 8.60 4.21
CA ALA A 10 -10.72 8.88 5.62
C ALA A 10 -10.04 7.79 6.49
N GLU A 11 -9.86 8.09 7.77
CA GLU A 11 -9.19 7.18 8.70
C GLU A 11 -9.98 5.87 8.89
N GLU A 12 -11.30 5.95 8.83
CA GLU A 12 -12.18 4.79 8.95
C GLU A 12 -11.97 3.81 7.78
N ASP A 13 -11.77 4.34 6.57
CA ASP A 13 -11.41 3.52 5.40
C ASP A 13 -10.04 2.86 5.59
N ARG A 14 -9.06 3.60 6.14
CA ARG A 14 -7.71 3.07 6.41
C ARG A 14 -7.75 1.94 7.44
N LEU A 15 -8.54 2.09 8.51
CA LEU A 15 -8.72 1.06 9.53
C LEU A 15 -9.46 -0.16 8.97
N ALA A 16 -10.51 0.05 8.17
CA ALA A 16 -11.21 -1.03 7.48
C ALA A 16 -10.27 -1.82 6.55
N MET A 17 -9.33 -1.14 5.88
CA MET A 17 -8.32 -1.82 5.07
C MET A 17 -7.38 -2.69 5.88
N ILE A 18 -7.00 -2.27 7.09
CA ILE A 18 -6.18 -3.09 7.98
C ILE A 18 -6.94 -4.35 8.39
N GLU A 19 -8.19 -4.22 8.81
CA GLU A 19 -9.02 -5.37 9.19
C GLU A 19 -9.23 -6.34 8.02
N ALA A 20 -9.50 -5.82 6.81
CA ALA A 20 -9.67 -6.65 5.61
C ALA A 20 -8.41 -7.46 5.25
N VAL A 21 -7.21 -6.92 5.48
CA VAL A 21 -5.98 -7.71 5.26
C VAL A 21 -5.80 -8.76 6.37
N LYS A 22 -6.16 -8.42 7.62
CA LYS A 22 -6.06 -9.32 8.78
C LYS A 22 -7.00 -10.52 8.65
N ASP A 23 -8.24 -10.30 8.25
CA ASP A 23 -9.27 -11.35 8.15
C ASP A 23 -9.20 -12.15 6.83
N GLY A 24 -8.40 -11.69 5.86
CA GLY A 24 -8.21 -12.36 4.58
C GLY A 24 -9.18 -11.93 3.49
N THR A 25 -10.04 -10.94 3.73
CA THR A 25 -10.86 -10.30 2.68
C THR A 25 -9.97 -9.67 1.61
N ILE A 26 -8.79 -9.16 1.98
CA ILE A 26 -7.71 -8.77 1.06
C ILE A 26 -6.56 -9.76 1.16
N ASP A 27 -6.21 -10.33 0.02
CA ASP A 27 -5.19 -11.38 -0.06
C ASP A 27 -3.75 -10.85 -0.04
N ILE A 28 -3.50 -9.70 -0.69
CA ILE A 28 -2.15 -9.21 -0.97
C ILE A 28 -2.00 -7.70 -0.76
N ILE A 29 -0.78 -7.28 -0.41
CA ILE A 29 -0.38 -5.87 -0.35
C ILE A 29 0.61 -5.61 -1.49
N VAL A 30 0.44 -4.48 -2.20
CA VAL A 30 1.35 -4.02 -3.25
C VAL A 30 1.71 -2.55 -3.02
N SER A 31 2.87 -2.12 -3.53
CA SER A 31 3.29 -0.71 -3.45
C SER A 31 2.54 0.21 -4.41
N SER A 32 1.96 -0.36 -5.48
CA SER A 32 1.46 0.40 -6.63
C SER A 32 2.49 1.43 -7.13
N HIS A 33 3.77 1.04 -7.13
CA HIS A 33 4.90 1.91 -7.49
C HIS A 33 4.71 2.50 -8.90
N ASP A 34 4.42 3.80 -8.94
CA ASP A 34 4.09 4.56 -10.14
C ASP A 34 4.86 5.90 -10.10
N PRO A 35 6.15 5.89 -10.51
CA PRO A 35 7.00 7.07 -10.50
C PRO A 35 6.48 8.12 -11.47
N GLN A 36 6.50 9.38 -11.02
CA GLN A 36 6.11 10.53 -11.82
C GLN A 36 7.22 11.57 -11.78
N ASP A 37 7.31 12.37 -12.86
CA ASP A 37 8.29 13.44 -12.94
C ASP A 37 8.06 14.49 -11.84
N VAL A 38 9.16 14.97 -11.25
CA VAL A 38 9.13 15.88 -10.09
C VAL A 38 8.42 17.18 -10.43
N ASP A 39 8.57 17.72 -11.64
CA ASP A 39 7.95 18.97 -12.05
C ASP A 39 6.44 18.80 -12.15
N THR A 40 5.98 17.68 -12.73
CA THR A 40 4.55 17.35 -12.79
C THR A 40 3.94 17.14 -11.40
N LYS A 41 4.71 16.68 -10.40
CA LYS A 41 4.24 16.49 -9.02
C LYS A 41 4.22 17.77 -8.17
N ARG A 42 4.89 18.83 -8.62
CA ARG A 42 4.98 20.16 -7.97
C ARG A 42 3.89 21.14 -8.39
N LEU A 43 3.14 20.84 -9.45
CA LEU A 43 1.97 21.61 -9.85
C LEU A 43 0.87 21.63 -8.76
N PRO A 44 -0.08 22.59 -8.82
CA PRO A 44 -1.29 22.55 -7.99
C PRO A 44 -1.99 21.19 -8.06
N PHE A 45 -2.70 20.81 -6.99
CA PHE A 45 -3.26 19.46 -6.86
C PHE A 45 -4.10 19.01 -8.07
N ALA A 46 -4.90 19.91 -8.64
CA ALA A 46 -5.75 19.64 -9.79
C ALA A 46 -4.97 19.32 -11.09
N ASP A 47 -3.74 19.84 -11.21
CA ASP A 47 -2.91 19.73 -12.41
C ASP A 47 -1.75 18.74 -12.24
N ALA A 48 -1.41 18.36 -11.00
CA ALA A 48 -0.28 17.48 -10.71
C ALA A 48 -0.46 16.07 -11.27
N ALA A 49 0.58 15.34 -11.66
CA ALA A 49 0.41 13.92 -12.03
C ALA A 49 -0.06 13.07 -10.83
N ALA A 50 -0.93 12.09 -11.08
CA ALA A 50 -1.27 11.06 -10.10
C ALA A 50 -0.19 9.96 -10.11
N GLY A 51 0.16 9.42 -8.95
CA GLY A 51 1.19 8.38 -8.82
C GLY A 51 2.28 8.73 -7.81
N ALA A 52 2.94 7.73 -7.24
CA ALA A 52 4.07 7.89 -6.34
C ALA A 52 4.98 6.66 -6.36
N ILE A 53 6.25 6.87 -5.99
CA ILE A 53 7.16 5.78 -5.65
C ILE A 53 6.74 5.14 -4.32
N GLY A 54 6.86 3.82 -4.22
CA GLY A 54 6.60 3.10 -2.97
C GLY A 54 7.31 1.75 -2.86
N LEU A 55 8.25 1.44 -3.75
CA LEU A 55 8.85 0.09 -3.80
C LEU A 55 9.87 -0.07 -2.68
N GLU A 56 10.77 0.90 -2.55
CA GLU A 56 11.85 0.91 -1.56
C GLU A 56 11.32 1.03 -0.13
N THR A 57 10.14 1.61 0.03
CA THR A 57 9.52 1.88 1.34
C THR A 57 8.45 0.87 1.72
N LEU A 58 8.04 -0.03 0.82
CA LEU A 58 6.92 -0.96 1.03
C LEU A 58 7.06 -1.77 2.31
N LEU A 59 8.19 -2.47 2.48
CA LEU A 59 8.42 -3.33 3.63
C LEU A 59 8.46 -2.52 4.94
N GLY A 60 9.16 -1.37 4.94
CA GLY A 60 9.25 -0.50 6.11
C GLY A 60 7.89 0.06 6.53
N ALA A 61 7.06 0.44 5.57
CA ALA A 61 5.69 0.89 5.84
C ALA A 61 4.80 -0.25 6.36
N ALA A 62 4.88 -1.43 5.73
CA ALA A 62 4.13 -2.62 6.11
C ALA A 62 4.45 -3.09 7.54
N LEU A 63 5.73 -3.08 7.94
CA LEU A 63 6.17 -3.49 9.26
C LEU A 63 5.60 -2.65 10.41
N ARG A 64 5.08 -1.44 10.14
CA ARG A 64 4.35 -0.66 11.15
C ARG A 64 3.12 -1.39 11.67
N LEU A 65 2.43 -2.16 10.83
CA LEU A 65 1.28 -2.97 11.24
C LEU A 65 1.68 -4.05 12.26
N TYR A 66 2.88 -4.61 12.11
CA TYR A 66 3.40 -5.56 13.09
C TYR A 66 3.84 -4.86 14.39
N HIS A 67 4.66 -3.80 14.27
CA HIS A 67 5.20 -3.11 15.44
C HIS A 67 4.14 -2.44 16.31
N ASN A 68 3.00 -2.03 15.73
CA ASN A 68 1.88 -1.46 16.48
C ASN A 68 0.89 -2.51 17.00
N GLY A 69 1.10 -3.79 16.72
CA GLY A 69 0.23 -4.88 17.18
C GLY A 69 -1.03 -5.09 16.35
N ASP A 70 -1.15 -4.45 15.19
CA ASP A 70 -2.31 -4.60 14.31
C ASP A 70 -2.32 -5.98 13.61
N MET A 71 -1.15 -6.53 13.27
CA MET A 71 -1.05 -7.76 12.47
C MET A 71 0.13 -8.64 12.87
N ALA A 72 -0.05 -9.96 12.86
CA ALA A 72 1.04 -10.91 13.07
C ALA A 72 2.08 -10.85 11.93
N LEU A 73 3.37 -10.91 12.26
CA LEU A 73 4.47 -10.80 11.28
C LEU A 73 4.36 -11.84 10.15
N LEU A 74 4.02 -13.09 10.47
CA LEU A 74 3.90 -14.15 9.47
C LEU A 74 2.75 -13.88 8.47
N ARG A 75 1.62 -13.32 8.94
CA ARG A 75 0.52 -12.91 8.06
C ARG A 75 0.97 -11.78 7.14
N LEU A 76 1.68 -10.78 7.67
CA LEU A 76 2.21 -9.67 6.88
C LEU A 76 3.16 -10.17 5.79
N VAL A 77 4.11 -11.04 6.15
CA VAL A 77 5.05 -11.65 5.18
C VAL A 77 4.29 -12.45 4.12
N GLU A 78 3.26 -13.21 4.50
CA GLU A 78 2.42 -13.95 3.55
C GLU A 78 1.82 -13.01 2.49
N THR A 79 1.20 -11.89 2.90
CA THR A 79 0.54 -10.93 1.99
C THR A 79 1.48 -10.25 0.99
N LEU A 80 2.79 -10.23 1.28
CA LEU A 80 3.82 -9.59 0.46
C LEU A 80 4.63 -10.59 -0.37
N SER A 81 4.48 -11.91 -0.15
CA SER A 81 5.36 -12.93 -0.77
C SER A 81 4.61 -14.19 -1.18
N THR A 82 4.18 -15.00 -0.22
CA THR A 82 3.62 -16.33 -0.47
C THR A 82 2.22 -16.25 -1.08
N ALA A 83 1.37 -15.34 -0.60
CA ALA A 83 0.04 -15.12 -1.17
C ALA A 83 0.07 -14.67 -2.64
N PRO A 84 0.85 -13.64 -3.04
CA PRO A 84 0.92 -13.28 -4.46
C PRO A 84 1.50 -14.40 -5.31
N ALA A 85 2.56 -15.11 -4.87
CA ALA A 85 3.09 -16.25 -5.61
C ALA A 85 2.03 -17.34 -5.86
N ARG A 86 1.31 -17.73 -4.79
CA ARG A 86 0.21 -18.71 -4.87
C ARG A 86 -0.91 -18.27 -5.81
N LEU A 87 -1.34 -17.00 -5.76
CA LEU A 87 -2.42 -16.47 -6.61
C LEU A 87 -2.05 -16.44 -8.10
N PHE A 88 -0.78 -16.20 -8.41
CA PHE A 88 -0.30 -16.14 -9.79
C PHE A 88 0.33 -17.47 -10.28
N GLY A 89 0.33 -18.52 -9.46
CA GLY A 89 0.85 -19.84 -9.84
C GLY A 89 2.38 -19.91 -9.96
N LEU A 90 3.11 -19.15 -9.13
CA LEU A 90 4.57 -19.08 -9.07
C LEU A 90 5.15 -19.92 -7.92
#